data_AF-A0A968I5K7-F1
#
_entry.id   AF-A0A968I5K7-F1
#
_cell.length_a   1.000
_cell.length_b   1.000
_cell.length_c   1.000
_cell.angle_alpha   90.00
_cell.angle_beta   90.00
_cell.angle_gamma   90.00
#
_symmetry.space_group_name_H-M   'P 1'
#
loop_
_entity.id
_entity.type
_entity.pdbx_description
1 polymer ?
#
loop_
_entity_poly.entity_id
_entity_poly.type
_entity_poly.pdbx_seq_one_letter_code
_entity_poly.pdbx_strand_id
1 'polypeptide(L)'
;MDPKVIMVTQWNEWLAQRFIWDKGDNKQYGGRPISNGGSHFVDVFSQEFNRDMAPMKDGHTDNMYYQLVANIRRFKGMAEPLVFSPAKSIVIDGNFAEWTDVSPVFKDPVGDVMHRNHPSYDSRVMLTNTTGRNDVVESRVTGDANNIYFYVKTKGDVSPYSDSNWMLLFIDIDRNKATGWQGYDYVINHSVNSNSESVVKKFQSNQWVNVGNAKYSLNTNQMEISVSRSDLGLSSSITEFHFKWADNIQNLTTIENFFLYGDVAPDRRFNFNYGK
;
A
#
# COMPACT_ATOMS: atom_id res chain seq x y z
N MET A 1 -31.29 10.12 -1.51
CA MET A 1 -31.02 11.47 -0.97
C MET A 1 -29.75 11.99 -1.63
N ASP A 2 -29.70 13.27 -1.99
CA ASP A 2 -28.52 13.93 -2.59
C ASP A 2 -28.09 15.12 -1.69
N PRO A 3 -27.30 14.85 -0.64
CA PRO A 3 -26.99 15.86 0.36
C PRO A 3 -25.98 16.88 -0.18
N LYS A 4 -26.20 18.18 0.05
CA LYS A 4 -25.22 19.22 -0.35
C LYS A 4 -23.92 19.18 0.45
N VAL A 5 -23.97 18.64 1.67
CA VAL A 5 -22.83 18.55 2.59
C VAL A 5 -22.88 17.21 3.31
N ILE A 6 -21.73 16.57 3.43
CA ILE A 6 -21.53 15.40 4.28
C ILE A 6 -20.45 15.74 5.31
N MET A 7 -20.75 15.48 6.58
CA MET A 7 -19.78 15.57 7.67
C MET A 7 -19.36 14.16 8.08
N VAL A 8 -18.06 13.90 8.02
CA VAL A 8 -17.44 12.66 8.47
C VAL A 8 -16.82 12.94 9.83
N THR A 9 -17.29 12.28 10.88
CA THR A 9 -16.83 12.54 12.26
C THR A 9 -15.91 11.44 12.77
N GLN A 10 -14.91 11.86 13.55
CA GLN A 10 -13.95 11.06 14.32
C GLN A 10 -12.90 10.28 13.53
N TRP A 11 -11.65 10.49 13.93
CA TRP A 11 -10.50 9.73 13.47
C TRP A 11 -9.60 9.50 14.70
N ASN A 12 -9.29 8.25 15.02
CA ASN A 12 -8.38 7.87 16.11
C ASN A 12 -8.87 8.28 17.52
N GLU A 13 -10.14 7.99 17.84
CA GLU A 13 -10.74 8.22 19.16
C GLU A 13 -10.31 7.14 20.18
N TRP A 14 -10.26 5.87 19.76
CA TRP A 14 -9.76 4.71 20.54
C TRP A 14 -10.08 4.70 22.06
N LEU A 15 -11.26 5.18 22.44
CA LEU A 15 -11.69 5.26 23.83
C LEU A 15 -13.15 4.85 23.95
N ALA A 16 -13.41 3.75 24.68
CA ALA A 16 -14.76 3.39 25.11
C ALA A 16 -14.97 3.91 26.53
N GLN A 17 -15.71 5.01 26.67
CA GLN A 17 -15.89 5.65 27.97
C GLN A 17 -16.89 4.87 28.81
N ARG A 18 -16.47 4.42 29.99
CA ARG A 18 -17.35 3.78 30.97
C ARG A 18 -18.05 4.84 31.82
N PHE A 19 -19.38 4.83 31.82
CA PHE A 19 -20.20 5.65 32.69
C PHE A 19 -21.10 4.80 33.58
N ILE A 20 -21.44 5.35 34.75
CA ILE A 20 -22.46 4.77 35.62
C ILE A 20 -23.81 5.37 35.23
N TRP A 21 -24.82 4.51 35.13
CA TRP A 21 -26.17 4.94 34.85
C TRP A 21 -26.82 5.50 36.12
N ASP A 22 -27.15 6.78 36.10
CA ASP A 22 -27.74 7.53 37.23
C ASP A 22 -29.01 8.30 36.82
N LYS A 23 -29.62 7.96 35.68
CA LYS A 23 -30.71 8.71 35.04
C LYS A 23 -32.12 8.39 35.58
N GLY A 24 -32.23 8.04 36.85
CA GLY A 24 -33.51 7.89 37.55
C GLY A 24 -34.44 6.86 36.88
N ASP A 25 -35.57 7.33 36.36
CA ASP A 25 -36.62 6.49 35.76
C ASP A 25 -36.31 6.03 34.34
N ASN A 26 -35.28 6.58 33.67
CA ASN A 26 -34.86 6.05 32.39
C ASN A 26 -34.16 4.70 32.63
N LYS A 27 -34.76 3.60 32.17
CA LYS A 27 -34.27 2.23 32.39
C LYS A 27 -33.78 1.54 31.12
N GLN A 28 -33.43 2.31 30.08
CA GLN A 28 -32.95 1.77 28.81
C GLN A 28 -31.74 2.52 28.25
N TYR A 29 -30.77 1.78 27.73
CA TYR A 29 -29.62 2.30 26.99
C TYR A 29 -29.37 1.43 25.74
N GLY A 30 -29.20 2.06 24.57
CA GLY A 30 -28.98 1.34 23.30
C GLY A 30 -30.09 0.32 22.97
N GLY A 31 -31.34 0.60 23.37
CA GLY A 31 -32.48 -0.32 23.21
C GLY A 31 -32.51 -1.52 24.16
N ARG A 32 -31.64 -1.56 25.19
CA ARG A 32 -31.56 -2.65 26.18
C ARG A 32 -31.85 -2.16 27.62
N PRO A 33 -32.44 -2.98 28.50
CA PRO A 33 -32.68 -2.60 29.90
C PRO A 33 -31.38 -2.30 30.67
N ILE A 34 -31.40 -1.28 31.51
CA ILE A 34 -30.32 -0.91 32.44
C ILE A 34 -30.91 -0.36 33.75
N SER A 35 -30.26 -0.66 34.87
CA SER A 35 -30.66 -0.20 36.20
C SER A 35 -29.77 0.97 36.66
N ASN A 36 -30.28 1.81 37.56
CA ASN A 36 -29.44 2.78 38.27
C ASN A 36 -28.30 2.05 38.99
N GLY A 37 -27.08 2.59 38.87
CA GLY A 37 -25.84 1.97 39.32
C GLY A 37 -25.22 0.98 38.31
N GLY A 38 -25.91 0.64 37.22
CA GLY A 38 -25.37 -0.18 36.14
C GLY A 38 -24.26 0.55 35.35
N SER A 39 -23.29 -0.19 34.82
CA SER A 39 -22.27 0.38 33.93
C SER A 39 -22.75 0.33 32.48
N HIS A 40 -22.46 1.38 31.71
CA HIS A 40 -22.58 1.38 30.26
C HIS A 40 -21.32 1.98 29.63
N PHE A 41 -21.11 1.65 28.36
CA PHE A 41 -20.03 2.20 27.56
C PHE A 41 -20.63 3.06 26.46
N VAL A 42 -20.06 4.25 26.28
CA VAL A 42 -20.42 5.19 25.21
C VAL A 42 -19.32 5.16 24.17
N ASP A 43 -19.76 5.08 22.91
CA ASP A 43 -18.94 4.99 21.70
C ASP A 43 -17.99 3.78 21.65
N VAL A 44 -17.48 3.46 20.45
CA VAL A 44 -16.35 2.54 20.20
C VAL A 44 -16.48 1.14 20.88
N PHE A 45 -17.71 0.65 21.09
CA PHE A 45 -17.97 -0.53 21.95
C PHE A 45 -17.57 -1.85 21.30
N SER A 46 -17.76 -1.97 19.99
CA SER A 46 -17.33 -3.11 19.17
C SER A 46 -16.90 -2.63 17.79
N GLN A 47 -16.26 -3.47 16.98
CA GLN A 47 -15.90 -3.11 15.59
C GLN A 47 -17.12 -2.71 14.74
N GLU A 48 -18.28 -3.32 14.98
CA GLU A 48 -19.54 -3.02 14.30
C GLU A 48 -20.18 -1.72 14.81
N PHE A 49 -20.19 -1.53 16.14
CA PHE A 49 -20.71 -0.33 16.80
C PHE A 49 -19.56 0.62 17.15
N ASN A 50 -18.66 0.81 16.18
CA ASN A 50 -17.54 1.72 16.29
C ASN A 50 -17.87 3.07 15.65
N ARG A 51 -17.38 4.15 16.26
CA ARG A 51 -17.40 5.48 15.66
C ARG A 51 -16.06 5.84 15.00
N ASP A 52 -15.01 5.09 15.30
CA ASP A 52 -13.68 5.28 14.74
C ASP A 52 -13.52 4.59 13.38
N MET A 53 -12.86 5.27 12.44
CA MET A 53 -12.55 4.79 11.10
C MET A 53 -11.05 4.61 10.87
N ALA A 54 -10.23 4.89 11.87
CA ALA A 54 -8.78 4.71 11.80
C ALA A 54 -8.45 3.24 11.52
N PRO A 55 -7.41 2.97 10.70
CA PRO A 55 -7.01 1.61 10.44
C PRO A 55 -6.47 0.90 11.69
N MET A 56 -6.73 -0.40 11.81
CA MET A 56 -6.42 -1.22 12.99
C MET A 56 -5.65 -2.49 12.63
N LYS A 57 -4.56 -2.77 13.34
CA LYS A 57 -3.89 -4.08 13.30
C LYS A 57 -4.75 -5.15 13.99
N ASP A 58 -4.85 -6.36 13.44
CA ASP A 58 -5.57 -7.51 14.01
C ASP A 58 -7.10 -7.28 14.19
N GLY A 59 -7.67 -6.25 13.54
CA GLY A 59 -9.08 -5.89 13.63
C GLY A 59 -9.74 -5.65 12.29
N HIS A 60 -10.47 -4.54 12.14
CA HIS A 60 -11.12 -4.19 10.87
C HIS A 60 -10.16 -3.70 9.79
N THR A 61 -8.84 -3.75 10.02
CA THR A 61 -7.80 -3.31 9.10
C THR A 61 -8.10 -1.89 8.62
N ASP A 62 -8.20 -1.65 7.32
CA ASP A 62 -8.47 -0.38 6.65
C ASP A 62 -9.86 -0.35 6.00
N ASN A 63 -10.75 -1.28 6.37
CA ASN A 63 -12.07 -1.44 5.74
C ASN A 63 -12.89 -0.13 5.77
N MET A 64 -12.97 0.52 6.93
CA MET A 64 -13.75 1.76 7.10
C MET A 64 -13.13 2.92 6.32
N TYR A 65 -11.80 3.00 6.28
CA TYR A 65 -11.09 4.00 5.48
C TYR A 65 -11.37 3.85 3.98
N TYR A 66 -11.36 2.63 3.44
CA TYR A 66 -11.68 2.45 2.01
C TYR A 66 -13.13 2.69 1.68
N GLN A 67 -14.06 2.36 2.58
CA GLN A 67 -15.46 2.73 2.38
C GLN A 67 -15.63 4.25 2.37
N LEU A 68 -14.93 4.96 3.25
CA LEU A 68 -14.87 6.42 3.23
C LEU A 68 -14.34 6.93 1.88
N VAL A 69 -13.17 6.47 1.45
CA VAL A 69 -12.57 6.87 0.17
C VAL A 69 -13.52 6.59 -1.00
N ALA A 70 -14.09 5.39 -1.08
CA ALA A 70 -15.02 5.01 -2.14
C ALA A 70 -16.26 5.92 -2.17
N ASN A 71 -16.83 6.24 -1.01
CA ASN A 71 -17.99 7.12 -0.92
C ASN A 71 -17.65 8.58 -1.21
N ILE A 72 -16.48 9.07 -0.79
CA ILE A 72 -15.98 10.40 -1.18
C ILE A 72 -15.86 10.49 -2.70
N ARG A 73 -15.33 9.46 -3.37
CA ARG A 73 -15.21 9.42 -4.84
C ARG A 73 -16.57 9.44 -5.54
N ARG A 74 -17.57 8.72 -5.01
CA ARG A 74 -18.95 8.76 -5.54
C ARG A 74 -19.62 10.11 -5.32
N PHE A 75 -19.34 10.75 -4.18
CA PHE A 75 -19.95 12.03 -3.80
C PHE A 75 -19.31 13.23 -4.51
N LYS A 76 -17.97 13.32 -4.51
CA LYS A 76 -17.22 14.45 -5.08
C LYS A 76 -16.82 14.24 -6.55
N GLY A 77 -16.91 13.01 -7.05
CA GLY A 77 -16.31 12.62 -8.32
C GLY A 77 -14.82 12.28 -8.18
N MET A 78 -14.20 12.00 -9.32
CA MET A 78 -12.78 11.69 -9.48
C MET A 78 -12.19 12.59 -10.56
N ALA A 79 -10.88 12.84 -10.48
CA ALA A 79 -10.16 13.46 -11.59
C ALA A 79 -10.17 12.53 -12.81
N GLU A 80 -10.00 13.13 -14.00
CA GLU A 80 -9.86 12.38 -15.25
C GLU A 80 -8.67 11.41 -15.21
N PRO A 81 -8.75 10.27 -15.94
CA PRO A 81 -7.63 9.33 -16.04
C PRO A 81 -6.34 10.00 -16.52
N LEU A 82 -5.21 9.46 -16.05
CA LEU A 82 -3.88 9.93 -16.43
C LEU A 82 -3.61 9.64 -17.91
N VAL A 83 -2.93 10.57 -18.58
CA VAL A 83 -2.48 10.39 -19.98
C VAL A 83 -1.11 9.72 -19.97
N PHE A 84 -1.00 8.62 -20.69
CA PHE A 84 0.25 7.88 -20.85
C PHE A 84 1.05 8.38 -22.05
N SER A 85 2.37 8.50 -21.88
CA SER A 85 3.28 8.73 -23.00
C SER A 85 3.28 7.53 -23.95
N PRO A 86 3.73 7.71 -25.21
CA PRO A 86 4.01 6.59 -26.09
C PRO A 86 5.00 5.59 -25.47
N ALA A 87 4.89 4.34 -25.91
CA ALA A 87 5.84 3.27 -25.59
C ALA A 87 7.28 3.71 -25.92
N LYS A 88 8.20 3.42 -24.99
CA LYS A 88 9.61 3.84 -25.04
C LYS A 88 10.50 2.76 -24.46
N SER A 89 11.57 2.41 -25.18
CA SER A 89 12.65 1.58 -24.67
C SER A 89 13.57 2.38 -23.77
N ILE A 90 14.07 1.75 -22.71
CA ILE A 90 14.99 2.36 -21.74
C ILE A 90 16.26 1.52 -21.66
N VAL A 91 17.42 2.18 -21.59
CA VAL A 91 18.71 1.53 -21.31
C VAL A 91 18.90 1.48 -19.80
N ILE A 92 19.20 0.30 -19.27
CA ILE A 92 19.44 0.10 -17.83
C ILE A 92 20.92 0.35 -17.53
N ASP A 93 21.28 1.62 -17.31
CA ASP A 93 22.66 2.08 -17.10
C ASP A 93 22.82 3.05 -15.89
N GLY A 94 21.73 3.45 -15.24
CA GLY A 94 21.73 4.38 -14.10
C GLY A 94 21.73 5.85 -14.51
N ASN A 95 21.50 6.15 -15.79
CA ASN A 95 21.26 7.48 -16.32
C ASN A 95 19.77 7.71 -16.59
N PHE A 96 19.14 8.50 -15.73
CA PHE A 96 17.67 8.63 -15.76
C PHE A 96 17.13 9.69 -16.73
N ALA A 97 17.95 10.24 -17.63
CA ALA A 97 17.51 11.28 -18.55
C ALA A 97 16.36 10.81 -19.47
N GLU A 98 16.37 9.52 -19.85
CA GLU A 98 15.34 8.90 -20.69
C GLU A 98 13.95 8.85 -20.03
N TRP A 99 13.88 8.95 -18.70
CA TRP A 99 12.61 8.89 -17.96
C TRP A 99 11.85 10.21 -17.95
N THR A 100 12.50 11.34 -18.25
CA THR A 100 11.96 12.70 -18.02
C THR A 100 10.64 12.99 -18.73
N ASP A 101 10.43 12.42 -19.91
CA ASP A 101 9.23 12.53 -20.75
C ASP A 101 8.26 11.34 -20.62
N VAL A 102 8.57 10.34 -19.80
CA VAL A 102 7.68 9.21 -19.50
C VAL A 102 6.56 9.68 -18.57
N SER A 103 5.32 9.46 -18.97
CA SER A 103 4.12 9.81 -18.21
C SER A 103 3.13 8.64 -18.12
N PRO A 104 2.34 8.56 -17.04
CA PRO A 104 2.30 9.51 -15.94
C PRO A 104 3.41 9.32 -14.90
N VAL A 105 3.59 10.38 -14.11
CA VAL A 105 4.39 10.34 -12.88
C VAL A 105 3.48 9.88 -11.75
N PHE A 106 3.62 8.63 -11.33
CA PHE A 106 2.93 8.12 -10.16
C PHE A 106 3.62 8.67 -8.91
N LYS A 107 2.86 9.31 -8.02
CA LYS A 107 3.40 9.94 -6.82
C LYS A 107 2.89 9.24 -5.57
N ASP A 108 3.72 9.29 -4.54
CA ASP A 108 3.35 8.85 -3.20
C ASP A 108 3.68 9.94 -2.16
N PRO A 109 2.99 9.99 -1.01
CA PRO A 109 3.25 10.98 0.02
C PRO A 109 4.67 10.89 0.57
N VAL A 110 5.30 12.03 0.79
CA VAL A 110 6.65 12.07 1.37
C VAL A 110 6.58 11.89 2.89
N GLY A 111 7.44 11.05 3.45
CA GLY A 111 7.69 10.94 4.90
C GLY A 111 6.89 9.86 5.62
N ASP A 112 6.23 8.96 4.91
CA ASP A 112 5.56 7.75 5.42
C ASP A 112 6.52 6.67 5.97
N VAL A 113 7.84 6.89 5.86
CA VAL A 113 8.89 6.11 6.57
C VAL A 113 9.12 6.53 8.02
N MET A 114 8.34 7.46 8.58
CA MET A 114 8.58 7.98 9.93
C MET A 114 8.58 6.85 10.98
N HIS A 115 9.67 6.77 11.75
CA HIS A 115 9.77 5.84 12.87
C HIS A 115 8.74 6.19 13.94
N ARG A 116 8.07 5.16 14.48
CA ARG A 116 7.03 5.28 15.50
C ARG A 116 7.62 4.84 16.83
N ASN A 117 7.42 5.63 17.87
CA ASN A 117 7.80 5.29 19.23
C ASN A 117 6.84 6.02 20.18
N HIS A 118 5.79 5.33 20.63
CA HIS A 118 4.75 5.94 21.43
C HIS A 118 4.25 4.94 22.49
N PRO A 119 3.94 5.39 23.72
CA PRO A 119 3.29 4.53 24.70
C PRO A 119 1.92 4.06 24.18
N SER A 120 1.57 2.82 24.48
CA SER A 120 0.19 2.35 24.33
C SER A 120 -0.72 3.00 25.39
N TYR A 121 -2.01 2.65 25.38
CA TYR A 121 -2.92 3.04 26.46
C TYR A 121 -2.41 2.60 27.85
N ASP A 122 -1.84 1.39 27.94
CA ASP A 122 -1.00 1.02 29.08
C ASP A 122 0.38 1.63 28.88
N SER A 123 0.71 2.65 29.67
CA SER A 123 1.97 3.39 29.57
C SER A 123 3.22 2.56 29.84
N ARG A 124 3.07 1.31 30.29
CA ARG A 124 4.18 0.35 30.45
C ARG A 124 4.56 -0.35 29.15
N VAL A 125 3.69 -0.31 28.14
CA VAL A 125 3.92 -0.91 26.84
C VAL A 125 4.28 0.20 25.86
N MET A 126 5.51 0.14 25.32
CA MET A 126 5.95 1.02 24.25
C MET A 126 5.72 0.35 22.90
N LEU A 127 5.03 1.06 22.00
CA LEU A 127 4.85 0.64 20.62
C LEU A 127 5.94 1.30 19.77
N THR A 128 6.92 0.51 19.37
CA THR A 128 8.07 0.97 18.59
C THR A 128 8.09 0.30 17.21
N ASN A 129 8.37 1.10 16.18
CA ASN A 129 8.61 0.63 14.83
C ASN A 129 9.64 1.53 14.16
N THR A 130 10.79 0.94 13.81
CA THR A 130 11.93 1.64 13.19
C THR A 130 12.23 1.07 11.80
N THR A 131 11.23 0.47 11.15
CA THR A 131 11.43 -0.25 9.88
C THR A 131 11.36 0.67 8.65
N GLY A 132 10.83 1.88 8.78
CA GLY A 132 10.86 2.86 7.68
C GLY A 132 12.30 3.13 7.23
N ARG A 133 12.52 3.03 5.90
CA ARG A 133 13.86 3.02 5.28
C ARG A 133 13.89 3.82 3.97
N ASN A 134 13.44 3.25 2.86
CA ASN A 134 13.47 3.91 1.55
C ASN A 134 12.11 4.57 1.26
N ASP A 135 12.00 5.89 1.44
CA ASP A 135 10.78 6.71 1.22
C ASP A 135 10.55 6.91 -0.29
N VAL A 136 9.71 6.09 -0.91
CA VAL A 136 9.37 6.17 -2.34
C VAL A 136 8.46 7.36 -2.58
N VAL A 137 8.86 8.27 -3.46
CA VAL A 137 8.08 9.50 -3.74
C VAL A 137 7.52 9.53 -5.15
N GLU A 138 8.11 8.73 -6.05
CA GLU A 138 7.81 8.77 -7.46
C GLU A 138 8.07 7.42 -8.13
N SER A 139 7.21 7.06 -9.08
CA SER A 139 7.39 5.92 -9.97
C SER A 139 6.94 6.25 -11.39
N ARG A 140 7.53 5.58 -12.38
CA ARG A 140 7.14 5.65 -13.80
C ARG A 140 7.26 4.27 -14.41
N VAL A 141 6.48 4.01 -15.45
CA VAL A 141 6.48 2.74 -16.17
C VAL A 141 6.34 3.02 -17.66
N THR A 142 7.10 2.29 -18.47
CA THR A 142 6.98 2.26 -19.93
C THR A 142 7.28 0.84 -20.41
N GLY A 143 7.14 0.57 -21.70
CA GLY A 143 7.51 -0.71 -22.28
C GLY A 143 7.74 -0.60 -23.77
N ASP A 144 8.33 -1.66 -24.32
CA ASP A 144 8.47 -1.87 -25.75
C ASP A 144 7.93 -3.26 -26.14
N ALA A 145 8.29 -3.74 -27.33
CA ALA A 145 7.84 -5.04 -27.83
C ALA A 145 8.31 -6.23 -26.98
N ASN A 146 9.41 -6.07 -26.23
CA ASN A 146 10.10 -7.16 -25.55
C ASN A 146 10.10 -7.00 -24.03
N ASN A 147 10.11 -5.77 -23.51
CA ASN A 147 10.32 -5.49 -22.10
C ASN A 147 9.28 -4.53 -21.52
N ILE A 148 9.11 -4.60 -20.21
CA ILE A 148 8.55 -3.54 -19.38
C ILE A 148 9.69 -2.92 -18.58
N TYR A 149 9.66 -1.60 -18.47
CA TYR A 149 10.63 -0.81 -17.73
C TYR A 149 9.93 -0.12 -16.57
N PHE A 150 10.53 -0.20 -15.39
CA PHE A 150 10.07 0.49 -14.19
C PHE A 150 11.14 1.46 -13.71
N TYR A 151 10.69 2.62 -13.26
CA TYR A 151 11.50 3.61 -12.56
C TYR A 151 10.89 3.85 -11.19
N VAL A 152 11.76 4.02 -10.20
CA VAL A 152 11.40 4.45 -8.86
C VAL A 152 12.41 5.46 -8.34
N LYS A 153 11.91 6.47 -7.64
CA LYS A 153 12.71 7.47 -6.96
C LYS A 153 12.30 7.57 -5.51
N THR A 154 13.30 7.61 -4.65
CA THR A 154 13.15 7.83 -3.22
C THR A 154 13.54 9.26 -2.84
N LYS A 155 13.02 9.74 -1.70
CA LYS A 155 13.34 11.06 -1.15
C LYS A 155 14.83 11.20 -0.84
N GLY A 156 15.43 10.16 -0.25
CA GLY A 156 16.85 10.07 0.07
C GLY A 156 17.50 8.87 -0.61
N ASP A 157 18.76 8.62 -0.29
CA ASP A 157 19.55 7.52 -0.85
C ASP A 157 18.87 6.17 -0.61
N VAL A 158 18.87 5.30 -1.63
CA VAL A 158 18.37 3.92 -1.53
C VAL A 158 19.39 3.09 -0.75
N SER A 159 18.89 2.29 0.20
CA SER A 159 19.72 1.39 1.00
C SER A 159 20.39 0.28 0.17
N PRO A 160 21.38 -0.45 0.71
CA PRO A 160 22.06 -1.52 -0.04
C PRO A 160 21.12 -2.65 -0.49
N TYR A 161 21.34 -3.16 -1.71
CA TYR A 161 20.56 -4.26 -2.31
C TYR A 161 20.66 -5.59 -1.54
N SER A 162 21.66 -5.73 -0.68
CA SER A 162 21.85 -6.90 0.20
C SER A 162 20.90 -6.92 1.38
N ASP A 163 20.22 -5.81 1.67
CA ASP A 163 19.28 -5.76 2.77
C ASP A 163 18.02 -6.59 2.48
N SER A 164 17.41 -7.14 3.53
CA SER A 164 16.16 -7.88 3.42
C SER A 164 15.03 -7.02 2.86
N ASN A 165 14.18 -7.65 2.01
CA ASN A 165 12.98 -7.05 1.44
C ASN A 165 13.22 -5.66 0.83
N TRP A 166 14.34 -5.53 0.13
CA TRP A 166 14.80 -4.30 -0.50
C TRP A 166 14.02 -4.00 -1.78
N MET A 167 13.43 -2.81 -1.84
CA MET A 167 12.78 -2.24 -3.05
C MET A 167 11.95 -3.28 -3.83
N LEU A 168 11.05 -3.97 -3.16
CA LEU A 168 10.18 -4.99 -3.76
C LEU A 168 9.21 -4.33 -4.74
N LEU A 169 9.13 -4.88 -5.96
CA LEU A 169 8.17 -4.45 -6.97
C LEU A 169 7.14 -5.55 -7.18
N PHE A 170 5.91 -5.30 -6.75
CA PHE A 170 4.78 -6.19 -6.93
C PHE A 170 3.99 -5.82 -8.18
N ILE A 171 3.56 -6.84 -8.94
CA ILE A 171 2.81 -6.68 -10.19
C ILE A 171 1.61 -7.62 -10.16
N ASP A 172 0.43 -7.05 -10.33
CA ASP A 172 -0.88 -7.70 -10.50
C ASP A 172 -1.22 -7.59 -11.99
N ILE A 173 -0.85 -8.62 -12.75
CA ILE A 173 -0.77 -8.57 -14.21
C ILE A 173 -2.14 -8.73 -14.86
N ASP A 174 -3.05 -9.43 -14.19
CA ASP A 174 -4.40 -9.72 -14.66
C ASP A 174 -5.46 -8.81 -14.02
N ARG A 175 -5.07 -7.96 -13.07
CA ARG A 175 -5.93 -7.06 -12.27
C ARG A 175 -7.01 -7.80 -11.51
N ASN A 176 -6.76 -9.06 -11.17
CA ASN A 176 -7.70 -9.91 -10.47
C ASN A 176 -7.24 -10.15 -9.04
N LYS A 177 -7.91 -9.51 -8.07
CA LYS A 177 -7.58 -9.68 -6.65
C LYS A 177 -7.82 -11.10 -6.10
N ALA A 178 -8.44 -12.00 -6.88
CA ALA A 178 -8.62 -13.40 -6.51
C ALA A 178 -7.43 -14.31 -6.92
N THR A 179 -6.51 -13.82 -7.76
CA THR A 179 -5.28 -14.52 -8.16
C THR A 179 -4.07 -13.93 -7.43
N GLY A 180 -2.91 -14.60 -7.54
CA GLY A 180 -1.68 -14.13 -6.92
C GLY A 180 -1.68 -14.11 -5.39
N TRP A 181 -0.58 -13.58 -4.82
CA TRP A 181 -0.49 -13.31 -3.40
C TRP A 181 -1.13 -11.97 -3.10
N GLN A 182 -2.27 -11.97 -2.40
CA GLN A 182 -3.03 -10.73 -2.11
C GLN A 182 -3.39 -9.93 -3.38
N GLY A 183 -3.58 -10.62 -4.52
CA GLY A 183 -3.81 -10.01 -5.82
C GLY A 183 -2.57 -9.81 -6.69
N TYR A 184 -1.35 -10.07 -6.21
CA TYR A 184 -0.12 -9.86 -6.99
C TYR A 184 0.42 -11.17 -7.55
N ASP A 185 0.51 -11.26 -8.88
CA ASP A 185 1.01 -12.44 -9.59
C ASP A 185 2.54 -12.52 -9.56
N TYR A 186 3.22 -11.38 -9.56
CA TYR A 186 4.68 -11.30 -9.64
C TYR A 186 5.27 -10.40 -8.57
N VAL A 187 6.51 -10.72 -8.19
CA VAL A 187 7.37 -9.85 -7.38
C VAL A 187 8.81 -9.87 -7.93
N ILE A 188 9.41 -8.69 -8.02
CA ILE A 188 10.84 -8.49 -8.33
C ILE A 188 11.55 -8.02 -7.06
N ASN A 189 12.85 -8.33 -6.92
CA ASN A 189 13.68 -8.06 -5.74
C ASN A 189 13.34 -8.86 -4.47
N HIS A 190 12.41 -9.82 -4.53
CA HIS A 190 12.25 -10.78 -3.43
C HIS A 190 13.51 -11.65 -3.24
N SER A 191 14.37 -11.72 -4.25
CA SER A 191 15.77 -12.11 -4.13
C SER A 191 16.59 -11.33 -5.16
N VAL A 192 17.77 -10.84 -4.77
CA VAL A 192 18.65 -10.03 -5.62
C VAL A 192 19.94 -10.80 -5.86
N ASN A 193 20.33 -11.01 -7.13
CA ASN A 193 21.49 -11.83 -7.49
C ASN A 193 22.80 -11.06 -7.35
N SER A 194 22.80 -9.78 -7.73
CA SER A 194 23.98 -8.92 -7.77
C SER A 194 23.56 -7.44 -7.70
N ASN A 195 24.52 -6.53 -7.81
CA ASN A 195 24.29 -5.09 -7.91
C ASN A 195 23.63 -4.61 -9.22
N SER A 196 23.33 -5.51 -10.16
CA SER A 196 22.76 -5.19 -11.48
C SER A 196 21.72 -6.20 -11.99
N GLU A 197 21.48 -7.29 -11.25
CA GLU A 197 20.52 -8.31 -11.62
C GLU A 197 19.72 -8.79 -10.40
N SER A 198 18.42 -8.96 -10.62
CA SER A 198 17.45 -9.43 -9.63
C SER A 198 16.61 -10.57 -10.18
N VAL A 199 15.88 -11.26 -9.30
CA VAL A 199 15.02 -12.38 -9.66
C VAL A 199 13.58 -11.91 -9.83
N VAL A 200 12.94 -12.34 -10.92
CA VAL A 200 11.49 -12.26 -11.12
C VAL A 200 10.87 -13.52 -10.56
N LYS A 201 9.96 -13.38 -9.60
CA LYS A 201 9.20 -14.50 -9.04
C LYS A 201 7.74 -14.38 -9.38
N LYS A 202 7.10 -15.52 -9.67
CA LYS A 202 5.66 -15.66 -9.85
C LYS A 202 5.05 -16.37 -8.66
N PHE A 203 3.87 -15.95 -8.22
CA PHE A 203 3.12 -16.65 -7.19
C PHE A 203 2.37 -17.83 -7.80
N GLN A 204 2.70 -19.04 -7.37
CA GLN A 204 2.06 -20.28 -7.82
C GLN A 204 2.00 -21.27 -6.66
N SER A 205 0.88 -21.98 -6.52
CA SER A 205 0.70 -23.01 -5.49
C SER A 205 1.06 -22.53 -4.07
N ASN A 206 0.61 -21.31 -3.73
CA ASN A 206 0.89 -20.64 -2.47
C ASN A 206 2.38 -20.37 -2.16
N GLN A 207 3.23 -20.28 -3.18
CA GLN A 207 4.67 -20.02 -3.04
C GLN A 207 5.16 -19.06 -4.13
N TRP A 208 6.25 -18.34 -3.85
CA TRP A 208 6.96 -17.53 -4.83
C TRP A 208 8.01 -18.36 -5.55
N VAL A 209 7.83 -18.58 -6.86
CA VAL A 209 8.69 -19.41 -7.70
C VAL A 209 9.48 -18.55 -8.68
N ASN A 210 10.78 -18.78 -8.82
CA ASN A 210 11.63 -18.06 -9.76
C ASN A 210 11.20 -18.38 -11.20
N VAL A 211 10.95 -17.35 -12.02
CA VAL A 211 10.52 -17.50 -13.42
C VAL A 211 11.41 -16.77 -14.42
N GLY A 212 12.28 -15.88 -13.96
CA GLY A 212 13.21 -15.14 -14.80
C GLY A 212 14.08 -14.19 -14.00
N ASN A 213 14.83 -13.35 -14.70
CA ASN A 213 15.69 -12.32 -14.12
C ASN A 213 15.27 -10.94 -14.63
N ALA A 214 15.50 -9.92 -13.81
CA ALA A 214 15.35 -8.52 -14.18
C ALA A 214 16.70 -7.82 -14.06
N LYS A 215 17.06 -7.01 -15.06
CA LYS A 215 18.23 -6.13 -14.97
C LYS A 215 17.82 -4.88 -14.23
N TYR A 216 18.71 -4.34 -13.40
CA TYR A 216 18.49 -3.05 -12.78
C TYR A 216 19.76 -2.22 -12.71
N SER A 217 19.59 -0.92 -12.58
CA SER A 217 20.66 0.01 -12.22
C SER A 217 20.15 0.94 -11.13
N LEU A 218 21.05 1.33 -10.22
CA LEU A 218 20.78 2.21 -9.09
C LEU A 218 21.83 3.31 -9.06
N ASN A 219 21.40 4.56 -8.91
CA ASN A 219 22.29 5.68 -8.64
C ASN A 219 21.66 6.61 -7.59
N THR A 220 22.28 6.63 -6.41
CA THR A 220 21.88 7.38 -5.22
C THR A 220 20.45 7.09 -4.77
N ASN A 221 19.45 7.77 -5.33
CA ASN A 221 18.05 7.72 -4.92
C ASN A 221 17.08 7.32 -6.04
N GLN A 222 17.62 6.86 -7.17
CA GLN A 222 16.84 6.49 -8.35
C GLN A 222 17.27 5.12 -8.82
N MET A 223 16.28 4.31 -9.16
CA MET A 223 16.47 2.94 -9.63
C MET A 223 15.61 2.71 -10.87
N GLU A 224 16.15 1.97 -11.83
CA GLU A 224 15.43 1.50 -13.00
C GLU A 224 15.57 -0.01 -13.15
N ILE A 225 14.51 -0.65 -13.63
CA ILE A 225 14.40 -2.10 -13.81
C ILE A 225 13.88 -2.40 -15.21
N SER A 226 14.50 -3.36 -15.89
CA SER A 226 13.98 -3.99 -17.11
C SER A 226 13.61 -5.44 -16.82
N VAL A 227 12.39 -5.82 -17.19
CA VAL A 227 11.91 -7.21 -17.12
C VAL A 227 11.30 -7.61 -18.46
N SER A 228 11.58 -8.84 -18.89
CA SER A 228 11.03 -9.34 -20.16
C SER A 228 9.52 -9.54 -20.05
N ARG A 229 8.79 -9.22 -21.12
CA ARG A 229 7.36 -9.48 -21.24
C ARG A 229 7.04 -10.96 -21.07
N SER A 230 7.90 -11.84 -21.59
CA SER A 230 7.76 -13.29 -21.46
C SER A 230 7.82 -13.77 -20.00
N ASP A 231 8.70 -13.20 -19.17
CA ASP A 231 8.78 -13.57 -17.75
C ASP A 231 7.52 -13.16 -16.98
N LEU A 232 6.86 -12.08 -17.42
CA LEU A 232 5.54 -11.65 -16.93
C LEU A 232 4.36 -12.36 -17.61
N GLY A 233 4.62 -13.36 -18.45
CA GLY A 233 3.56 -14.10 -19.16
C GLY A 233 2.80 -13.26 -20.21
N LEU A 234 3.37 -12.15 -20.65
CA LEU A 234 2.76 -11.25 -21.63
C LEU A 234 3.17 -11.67 -23.06
N SER A 235 2.19 -12.00 -23.89
CA SER A 235 2.42 -12.49 -25.26
C SER A 235 2.55 -11.39 -26.31
N SER A 236 2.09 -10.17 -26.03
CA SER A 236 2.36 -8.88 -26.72
C SER A 236 1.24 -7.86 -26.49
N SER A 237 0.03 -8.26 -26.09
CA SER A 237 -1.17 -7.41 -26.12
C SER A 237 -1.73 -6.91 -24.78
N ILE A 238 -1.21 -7.35 -23.62
CA ILE A 238 -1.61 -6.76 -22.34
C ILE A 238 -0.71 -5.56 -22.06
N THR A 239 -1.31 -4.39 -21.93
CA THR A 239 -0.67 -3.16 -21.45
C THR A 239 -1.60 -2.45 -20.48
N GLU A 240 -2.33 -3.23 -19.67
CA GLU A 240 -2.95 -2.69 -18.48
C GLU A 240 -2.76 -3.64 -17.29
N PHE A 241 -2.13 -3.16 -16.23
CA PHE A 241 -1.86 -3.90 -15.00
C PHE A 241 -1.71 -2.97 -13.81
N HIS A 242 -1.81 -3.55 -12.62
CA HIS A 242 -1.52 -2.85 -11.37
C HIS A 242 -0.10 -3.15 -10.90
N PHE A 243 0.55 -2.16 -10.30
CA PHE A 243 1.84 -2.36 -9.65
C PHE A 243 1.97 -1.52 -8.37
N LYS A 244 2.97 -1.88 -7.58
CA LYS A 244 3.27 -1.28 -6.27
C LYS A 244 4.72 -1.54 -5.87
N TRP A 245 5.30 -0.58 -5.18
CA TRP A 245 6.56 -0.73 -4.47
C TRP A 245 6.34 -0.99 -2.99
N ALA A 246 7.23 -1.77 -2.39
CA ALA A 246 7.34 -1.87 -0.94
C ALA A 246 8.81 -2.05 -0.55
N ASP A 247 9.24 -1.43 0.54
CA ASP A 247 10.59 -1.55 1.05
C ASP A 247 10.57 -1.91 2.54
N ASN A 248 11.42 -2.85 2.95
CA ASN A 248 11.59 -3.27 4.35
C ASN A 248 10.29 -3.72 5.06
N ILE A 249 9.31 -4.21 4.30
CA ILE A 249 8.23 -5.00 4.89
C ILE A 249 8.83 -6.25 5.54
N GLN A 250 8.33 -6.66 6.71
CA GLN A 250 9.05 -7.67 7.51
C GLN A 250 8.84 -9.10 7.00
N ASN A 251 7.72 -9.37 6.32
CA ASN A 251 7.44 -10.64 5.66
C ASN A 251 6.28 -10.51 4.65
N LEU A 252 6.06 -11.57 3.87
CA LEU A 252 4.98 -11.71 2.90
C LEU A 252 3.91 -12.71 3.38
N THR A 253 3.60 -12.77 4.67
CA THR A 253 2.56 -13.69 5.17
C THR A 253 1.17 -13.05 5.15
N THR A 254 1.09 -11.75 5.48
CA THR A 254 -0.17 -11.00 5.51
C THR A 254 -0.01 -9.63 4.86
N ILE A 255 -1.09 -9.15 4.24
CA ILE A 255 -1.15 -7.80 3.65
C ILE A 255 -1.00 -6.69 4.67
N GLU A 256 -1.16 -6.97 5.97
CA GLU A 256 -1.00 -5.99 7.04
C GLU A 256 0.42 -5.43 7.13
N ASN A 257 1.42 -6.18 6.63
CA ASN A 257 2.79 -5.69 6.53
C ASN A 257 2.87 -4.39 5.71
N PHE A 258 2.00 -4.20 4.72
CA PHE A 258 2.00 -3.03 3.83
C PHE A 258 1.62 -1.68 4.49
N PHE A 259 1.50 -1.61 5.81
CA PHE A 259 1.53 -0.32 6.56
C PHE A 259 2.08 -0.42 7.95
N LEU A 260 2.26 -1.63 8.47
CA LEU A 260 2.95 -1.74 9.73
C LEU A 260 4.40 -1.39 9.51
N TYR A 261 5.01 -1.84 8.41
CA TYR A 261 6.44 -1.83 8.27
C TYR A 261 6.91 -1.18 6.99
N GLY A 262 8.09 -0.58 7.09
CA GLY A 262 8.82 -0.10 5.94
C GLY A 262 8.15 1.08 5.25
N ASP A 263 8.22 1.05 3.93
CA ASP A 263 7.53 1.95 3.02
C ASP A 263 6.67 1.15 2.02
N VAL A 264 5.54 1.70 1.56
CA VAL A 264 4.71 1.10 0.51
C VAL A 264 4.08 2.17 -0.38
N ALA A 265 4.46 2.17 -1.66
CA ALA A 265 3.98 3.12 -2.65
C ALA A 265 3.15 2.44 -3.77
N PRO A 266 1.85 2.75 -3.93
CA PRO A 266 1.08 3.66 -3.10
C PRO A 266 0.69 3.01 -1.77
N ASP A 267 0.25 3.77 -0.78
CA ASP A 267 -0.14 3.23 0.52
C ASP A 267 -1.03 1.97 0.48
N ARG A 268 -0.73 0.99 1.34
CA ARG A 268 -1.62 -0.13 1.67
C ARG A 268 -2.12 -0.94 0.47
N ARG A 269 -3.44 -1.00 0.23
CA ARG A 269 -4.07 -1.80 -0.83
C ARG A 269 -4.34 -0.98 -2.09
N PHE A 270 -3.99 0.31 -2.12
CA PHE A 270 -4.00 1.06 -3.35
C PHE A 270 -2.99 0.48 -4.32
N ASN A 271 -3.19 0.73 -5.61
CA ASN A 271 -2.28 0.31 -6.66
C ASN A 271 -2.10 1.46 -7.63
N PHE A 272 -0.90 1.56 -8.21
CA PHE A 272 -0.72 2.33 -9.43
C PHE A 272 -1.28 1.52 -10.60
N ASN A 273 -2.05 2.18 -11.47
CA ASN A 273 -2.54 1.57 -12.70
C ASN A 273 -1.64 2.02 -13.84
N TYR A 274 -0.97 1.07 -14.50
CA TYR A 274 -0.29 1.32 -15.76
C TYR A 274 -1.15 0.79 -16.90
N GLY A 275 -1.42 1.63 -17.90
CA GLY A 275 -2.31 1.29 -19.02
C GLY A 275 -3.61 2.08 -19.05
N LYS A 276 -4.36 1.90 -20.14
CA LYS A 276 -5.67 2.53 -20.37
C LYS A 276 -6.82 1.69 -19.84
#